data_AF-B8LXV2-F1
#
_entry.id   AF-B8LXV2-F1
#
_cell.length_a   1.000
_cell.length_b   1.000
_cell.length_c   1.000
_cell.angle_alpha   90.00
_cell.angle_beta   90.00
_cell.angle_gamma   90.00
#
_symmetry.space_group_name_H-M   'P 1'
#
loop_
_entity.id
_entity.type
_entity.pdbx_description
1 polymer ?
#
loop_
_entity_poly.entity_id
_entity_poly.type
_entity_poly.pdbx_seq_one_letter_code
_entity_poly.pdbx_strand_id
1 'polypeptide(L)'
;MADHPSQEATQVPSSEGETRQRPKPPTVNYLMRDPLYELEKPYMTTFDTTELGGQDTNYKFTEHNINAQSADHIQNVFDLEINGFQFLQHTTLLSHSDFECDLSIVSRYYPDVVELVKAVRPQVSHVHILSHTRRDASISKDLVVPNRLYQPVTNAHAGGCLNFPASFWDPR
;
A
#
# COMPACT_ATOMS: atom_id res chain seq x y z
N MET A 1 -73.63 -16.48 18.53
CA MET A 1 -73.58 -15.65 17.31
C MET A 1 -72.86 -14.37 17.68
N ALA A 2 -71.56 -14.31 17.38
CA ALA A 2 -70.75 -13.11 17.56
C ALA A 2 -69.71 -13.10 16.44
N ASP A 3 -69.68 -11.99 15.71
CA ASP A 3 -68.91 -11.72 14.50
C ASP A 3 -67.40 -11.76 14.74
N HIS A 4 -66.68 -12.42 13.82
CA HIS A 4 -65.23 -12.31 13.68
C HIS A 4 -64.89 -11.15 12.73
N PRO A 5 -64.05 -10.18 13.14
CA PRO A 5 -63.56 -9.16 12.23
C PRO A 5 -62.37 -9.68 11.41
N SER A 6 -62.47 -9.49 10.09
CA SER A 6 -61.41 -9.71 9.12
C SER A 6 -60.19 -8.83 9.43
N GLN A 7 -59.01 -9.44 9.52
CA GLN A 7 -57.74 -8.72 9.58
C GLN A 7 -57.22 -8.47 8.17
N GLU A 8 -57.07 -7.19 7.86
CA GLU A 8 -56.51 -6.63 6.64
C GLU A 8 -54.98 -6.82 6.66
N ALA A 9 -54.45 -7.57 5.71
CA ALA A 9 -53.02 -7.84 5.60
C ALA A 9 -52.31 -6.63 4.97
N THR A 10 -51.63 -5.85 5.80
CA THR A 10 -50.71 -4.79 5.37
C THR A 10 -49.54 -5.39 4.59
N GLN A 11 -49.51 -5.18 3.27
CA GLN A 11 -48.34 -5.46 2.44
C GLN A 11 -47.21 -4.48 2.80
N VAL A 12 -46.11 -5.02 3.32
CA VAL A 12 -44.86 -4.30 3.52
C VAL A 12 -44.21 -4.10 2.13
N PRO A 13 -43.91 -2.86 1.71
CA PRO A 13 -43.22 -2.63 0.45
C PRO A 13 -41.80 -3.19 0.53
N SER A 14 -41.48 -4.07 -0.42
CA SER A 14 -40.15 -4.64 -0.58
C SER A 14 -39.17 -3.53 -0.96
N SER A 15 -38.23 -3.22 -0.05
CA SER A 15 -37.16 -2.26 -0.32
C SER A 15 -36.31 -2.75 -1.48
N GLU A 16 -36.27 -1.94 -2.53
CA GLU A 16 -35.51 -2.18 -3.75
C GLU A 16 -34.03 -2.45 -3.44
N GLY A 17 -33.52 -3.52 -4.05
CA GLY A 17 -32.15 -3.98 -3.90
C GLY A 17 -31.17 -2.97 -4.49
N GLU A 18 -30.57 -2.17 -3.62
CA GLU A 18 -29.38 -1.38 -3.92
C GLU A 18 -28.28 -2.36 -4.35
N THR A 19 -28.06 -2.43 -5.67
CA THR A 19 -27.08 -3.35 -6.26
C THR A 19 -25.69 -2.81 -5.92
N ARG A 20 -25.14 -3.23 -4.77
CA ARG A 20 -23.79 -2.89 -4.36
C ARG A 20 -22.82 -3.30 -5.46
N GLN A 21 -22.32 -2.33 -6.23
CA GLN A 21 -21.29 -2.57 -7.23
C GLN A 21 -20.09 -3.19 -6.52
N ARG A 22 -19.61 -4.33 -7.02
CA ARG A 22 -18.39 -4.95 -6.50
C ARG A 22 -17.23 -3.98 -6.75
N PRO A 23 -16.35 -3.72 -5.77
CA PRO A 23 -15.19 -2.87 -5.97
C PRO A 23 -14.34 -3.43 -7.11
N LYS A 24 -13.94 -2.56 -8.06
CA LYS A 24 -13.01 -2.92 -9.14
C LYS A 24 -11.72 -3.45 -8.49
N PRO A 25 -11.15 -4.57 -8.95
CA PRO A 25 -9.88 -5.04 -8.43
C PRO A 25 -8.81 -3.96 -8.64
N PRO A 26 -7.85 -3.82 -7.71
CA PRO A 26 -6.76 -2.87 -7.89
C PRO A 26 -5.97 -3.21 -9.16
N THR A 27 -5.49 -2.17 -9.85
CA THR A 27 -4.67 -2.30 -11.06
C THR A 27 -3.27 -1.73 -10.83
N VAL A 28 -2.29 -2.31 -11.52
CA VAL A 28 -0.91 -1.81 -11.59
C VAL A 28 -0.54 -1.57 -13.04
N ASN A 29 0.15 -0.46 -13.30
CA ASN A 29 0.61 -0.10 -14.63
C ASN A 29 1.99 -0.71 -14.89
N TYR A 30 2.07 -1.53 -15.94
CA TYR A 30 3.34 -2.08 -16.42
C TYR A 30 3.74 -1.39 -17.72
N LEU A 31 5.05 -1.14 -17.89
CA LEU A 31 5.58 -0.62 -19.14
C LEU A 31 5.24 -1.61 -20.26
N MET A 32 4.49 -1.14 -21.26
CA MET A 32 4.12 -1.93 -22.43
C MET A 32 5.36 -2.21 -23.27
N ARG A 33 5.56 -3.44 -23.73
CA ARG A 33 6.62 -3.77 -24.69
C ARG A 33 6.21 -3.35 -26.11
N ASP A 34 6.26 -2.05 -26.38
CA ASP A 34 5.98 -1.51 -27.72
C ASP A 34 7.13 -1.88 -28.68
N PRO A 35 6.85 -2.37 -29.91
CA PRO A 35 7.89 -2.64 -30.91
C PRO A 35 8.81 -1.44 -31.21
N LEU A 36 8.34 -0.22 -30.96
CA LEU A 36 9.16 0.99 -31.04
C LEU A 36 10.42 0.90 -30.18
N TYR A 37 10.37 0.16 -29.05
CA TYR A 37 11.49 0.08 -28.11
C TYR A 37 12.68 -0.74 -28.60
N GLU A 38 12.50 -1.51 -29.66
CA GLU A 38 13.61 -2.18 -30.35
C GLU A 38 14.43 -1.21 -31.19
N LEU A 39 13.83 -0.07 -31.56
CA LEU A 39 14.46 0.97 -32.40
C LEU A 39 14.89 2.19 -31.56
N GLU A 40 14.09 2.56 -30.57
CA GLU A 40 14.28 3.77 -29.77
C GLU A 40 14.13 3.47 -28.28
N LYS A 41 15.02 4.03 -27.44
CA LYS A 41 14.88 3.86 -25.99
C LYS A 41 13.66 4.62 -25.47
N PRO A 42 12.92 4.07 -24.49
CA PRO A 42 11.91 4.82 -23.74
C PRO A 42 12.49 6.12 -23.16
N TYR A 43 11.81 7.24 -23.34
CA TYR A 43 12.22 8.54 -22.82
C TYR A 43 11.06 9.33 -22.21
N MET A 44 11.40 10.36 -21.45
CA MET A 44 10.50 11.41 -20.98
C MET A 44 11.24 12.73 -21.08
N THR A 45 10.63 13.72 -21.71
CA THR A 45 11.14 15.10 -21.71
C THR A 45 10.69 15.78 -20.43
N THR A 46 11.52 16.71 -19.95
CA THR A 46 11.23 17.52 -18.75
C THR A 46 10.97 18.98 -19.12
N PHE A 47 10.79 19.28 -20.41
CA PHE A 47 10.54 20.61 -20.96
C PHE A 47 9.38 20.52 -21.96
N ASP A 48 8.71 21.65 -22.19
CA ASP A 48 7.54 21.72 -23.08
C ASP A 48 7.95 21.47 -24.54
N THR A 49 7.40 20.42 -25.14
CA THR A 49 7.66 20.04 -26.53
C THR A 49 6.60 20.53 -27.51
N THR A 50 5.57 21.24 -27.02
CA THR A 50 4.40 21.66 -27.83
C THR A 50 4.82 22.51 -29.03
N GLU A 51 5.74 23.45 -28.85
CA GLU A 51 6.22 24.33 -29.92
C GLU A 51 7.10 23.61 -30.96
N LEU A 52 7.71 22.49 -30.58
CA LEU A 52 8.57 21.68 -31.44
C LEU A 52 7.81 20.58 -32.20
N GLY A 53 6.51 20.41 -31.91
CA GLY A 53 5.68 19.32 -32.45
C GLY A 53 6.13 17.94 -31.97
N GLY A 54 6.87 17.87 -30.87
CA GLY A 54 7.37 16.62 -30.27
C GLY A 54 6.32 15.96 -29.38
N GLN A 55 6.60 14.71 -28.98
CA GLN A 55 5.90 14.06 -27.87
C GLN A 55 6.75 14.18 -26.61
N ASP A 56 6.10 14.33 -25.46
CA ASP A 56 6.81 14.40 -24.18
C ASP A 56 7.39 13.04 -23.76
N THR A 57 6.83 11.95 -24.27
CA THR A 57 7.32 10.60 -24.02
C THR A 57 6.90 9.67 -25.14
N ASN A 58 7.71 8.64 -25.40
CA ASN A 58 7.34 7.54 -26.26
C ASN A 58 6.90 6.29 -25.49
N TYR A 59 6.90 6.30 -24.14
CA TYR A 59 6.52 5.12 -23.38
C TYR A 59 5.01 5.01 -23.17
N LYS A 60 4.52 3.77 -23.13
CA LYS A 60 3.13 3.42 -22.86
C LYS A 60 3.02 2.45 -21.69
N PHE A 61 1.94 2.55 -20.94
CA PHE A 61 1.62 1.61 -19.88
C PHE A 61 0.41 0.74 -20.24
N THR A 62 0.40 -0.47 -19.70
CA THR A 62 -0.74 -1.38 -19.72
C THR A 62 -1.21 -1.61 -18.30
N GLU A 63 -2.52 -1.46 -18.05
CA GLU A 63 -3.12 -1.82 -16.76
C GLU A 63 -3.23 -3.34 -16.61
N HIS A 64 -2.74 -3.86 -15.49
CA HIS A 64 -2.92 -5.25 -15.09
C HIS A 64 -3.67 -5.32 -13.76
N ASN A 65 -4.75 -6.12 -13.72
CA ASN A 65 -5.45 -6.40 -12.48
C ASN A 65 -4.54 -7.20 -11.55
N ILE A 66 -4.48 -6.80 -10.28
CA ILE A 66 -3.75 -7.51 -9.24
C ILE A 66 -4.71 -7.97 -8.14
N ASN A 67 -4.38 -9.12 -7.56
CA ASN A 67 -5.08 -9.65 -6.40
C ASN A 67 -4.24 -9.38 -5.16
N ALA A 68 -4.47 -8.23 -4.53
CA ALA A 68 -3.80 -7.89 -3.28
C ALA A 68 -4.42 -8.66 -2.12
N GLN A 69 -3.60 -9.42 -1.39
CA GLN A 69 -4.01 -10.19 -0.21
C GLN A 69 -3.16 -9.79 0.99
N SER A 70 -3.74 -9.84 2.19
CA SER A 70 -2.95 -9.65 3.41
C SER A 70 -1.92 -10.78 3.54
N ALA A 71 -0.67 -10.40 3.79
CA ALA A 71 0.43 -11.32 4.03
C ALA A 71 0.50 -11.80 5.50
N ASP A 72 -0.39 -11.35 6.38
CA ASP A 72 -0.28 -11.55 7.84
C ASP A 72 -0.20 -13.02 8.26
N HIS A 73 -0.86 -13.90 7.50
CA HIS A 73 -0.92 -15.34 7.77
C HIS A 73 0.18 -16.16 7.08
N ILE A 74 1.00 -15.52 6.23
CA ILE A 74 2.07 -16.16 5.44
C ILE A 74 3.40 -15.41 5.56
N GLN A 75 3.58 -14.59 6.60
CA GLN A 75 4.80 -13.77 6.77
C GLN A 75 6.08 -14.62 6.77
N ASN A 76 6.01 -15.84 7.32
CA ASN A 76 7.12 -16.79 7.39
C ASN A 76 7.51 -17.41 6.04
N VAL A 77 6.70 -17.22 4.99
CA VAL A 77 6.98 -17.73 3.64
C VAL A 77 7.88 -16.79 2.86
N PHE A 78 7.92 -15.50 3.22
CA PHE A 78 8.71 -14.50 2.51
C PHE A 78 10.18 -14.58 2.94
N ASP A 79 11.04 -14.81 1.95
CA ASP A 79 12.48 -14.88 2.14
C ASP A 79 13.19 -13.78 1.34
N LEU A 80 14.22 -13.20 1.95
CA LEU A 80 14.95 -12.08 1.37
C LEU A 80 15.60 -12.44 0.01
N GLU A 81 16.11 -13.66 -0.16
CA GLU A 81 16.80 -14.09 -1.38
C GLU A 81 15.83 -14.41 -2.52
N ILE A 82 14.61 -14.84 -2.18
CA ILE A 82 13.59 -15.24 -3.16
C ILE A 82 12.70 -14.05 -3.53
N ASN A 83 12.26 -13.29 -2.53
CA ASN A 83 11.25 -12.25 -2.68
C ASN A 83 11.84 -10.83 -2.69
N GLY A 84 13.11 -10.66 -2.31
CA GLY A 84 13.73 -9.35 -2.12
C GLY A 84 13.32 -8.66 -0.82
N PHE A 85 12.53 -9.32 0.03
CA PHE A 85 12.17 -8.85 1.37
C PHE A 85 11.82 -10.02 2.30
N GLN A 86 11.85 -9.78 3.61
CA GLN A 86 11.48 -10.75 4.63
C GLN A 86 10.81 -10.03 5.80
N PHE A 87 9.84 -10.69 6.44
CA PHE A 87 9.26 -10.21 7.70
C PHE A 87 10.07 -10.70 8.89
N LEU A 88 10.46 -9.77 9.76
CA LEU A 88 11.08 -10.07 11.05
C LEU A 88 10.22 -9.43 12.14
N GLN A 89 9.84 -10.23 13.14
CA GLN A 89 9.12 -9.73 14.31
C GLN A 89 10.10 -9.56 15.47
N HIS A 90 10.14 -8.38 16.05
CA HIS A 90 11.02 -8.05 17.16
C HIS A 90 10.35 -7.07 18.12
N THR A 91 10.53 -7.29 19.42
CA THR A 91 10.06 -6.37 20.45
C THR A 91 11.18 -5.39 20.76
N THR A 92 11.00 -4.14 20.34
CA THR A 92 11.97 -3.08 20.62
C THR A 92 11.93 -2.63 22.08
N LEU A 93 13.04 -2.10 22.56
CA LEU A 93 13.16 -1.45 23.89
C LEU A 93 12.69 0.02 23.89
N LEU A 94 12.37 0.57 22.72
CA LEU A 94 11.88 1.94 22.59
C LEU A 94 10.39 2.05 22.91
N SER A 95 10.04 3.12 23.62
CA SER A 95 8.66 3.51 23.83
C SER A 95 8.09 4.21 22.59
N HIS A 96 6.76 4.36 22.55
CA HIS A 96 6.06 5.11 21.50
C HIS A 96 6.63 6.53 21.29
N SER A 97 6.97 7.24 22.38
CA SER A 97 7.49 8.61 22.32
C SER A 97 8.94 8.69 21.84
N ASP A 98 9.71 7.62 22.00
CA ASP A 98 11.11 7.60 21.53
C ASP A 98 11.19 7.66 20.00
N PHE A 99 10.16 7.16 19.30
CA PHE A 99 10.07 7.21 17.84
C PHE A 99 9.72 8.61 17.28
N GLU A 100 9.44 9.60 18.13
CA GLU A 100 9.29 11.00 17.72
C GLU A 100 10.64 11.74 17.68
N CYS A 101 11.71 11.10 18.18
CA CYS A 101 13.06 11.66 18.27
C CYS A 101 14.04 10.87 17.40
N ASP A 102 14.44 11.45 16.26
CA ASP A 102 15.43 10.82 15.36
C ASP A 102 16.71 10.39 16.06
N LEU A 103 17.20 11.18 17.02
CA LEU A 103 18.42 10.84 17.75
C LEU A 103 18.24 9.54 18.54
N SER A 104 17.07 9.32 19.16
CA SER A 104 16.75 8.08 19.85
C SER A 104 16.68 6.89 18.88
N ILE A 105 16.10 7.10 17.70
CA ILE A 105 16.02 6.06 16.66
C ILE A 105 17.43 5.66 16.17
N VAL A 106 18.24 6.64 15.78
CA VAL A 106 19.59 6.39 15.25
C VAL A 106 20.51 5.80 16.31
N SER A 107 20.44 6.27 17.56
CA SER A 107 21.35 5.83 18.61
C SER A 107 20.95 4.51 19.28
N ARG A 108 19.66 4.14 19.26
CA ARG A 108 19.14 2.96 20.00
C ARG A 108 18.45 1.94 19.10
N TYR A 109 17.52 2.37 18.24
CA TYR A 109 16.76 1.46 17.38
C TYR A 109 17.60 0.87 16.26
N TYR A 110 18.45 1.67 15.61
CA TYR A 110 19.28 1.19 14.50
C TYR A 110 20.26 0.09 14.94
N PRO A 111 21.01 0.24 16.04
CA PRO A 111 21.82 -0.86 16.58
C PRO A 111 21.01 -2.13 16.86
N ASP A 112 19.83 -2.01 17.48
CA ASP A 112 18.92 -3.11 17.79
C ASP A 112 18.48 -3.87 16.51
N VAL A 113 18.11 -3.13 15.46
CA VAL A 113 17.78 -3.72 14.15
C VAL A 113 19.00 -4.40 13.50
N VAL A 114 20.19 -3.80 13.61
CA VAL A 114 21.42 -4.41 13.07
C VAL A 114 21.72 -5.74 13.77
N GLU A 115 21.57 -5.80 15.09
CA GLU A 115 21.75 -7.04 15.87
C GLU A 115 20.72 -8.10 15.47
N LEU A 116 19.44 -7.72 15.35
CA LEU A 116 18.38 -8.61 14.87
C LEU A 116 18.71 -9.20 13.48
N VAL A 117 19.06 -8.36 12.52
CA VAL A 117 19.38 -8.80 11.16
C VAL A 117 20.59 -9.74 11.17
N LYS A 118 21.64 -9.43 11.93
CA LYS A 118 22.83 -10.29 12.05
C LYS A 118 22.52 -11.62 12.73
N ALA A 119 21.62 -11.65 13.71
CA ALA A 119 21.21 -12.88 14.38
C ALA A 119 20.46 -13.82 13.41
N VAL A 120 19.59 -13.26 12.56
CA VAL A 120 18.84 -14.03 11.56
C VAL A 120 19.71 -14.38 10.34
N ARG A 121 20.68 -13.55 10.00
CA ARG A 121 21.58 -13.71 8.84
C ARG A 121 23.07 -13.61 9.27
N PRO A 122 23.63 -14.65 9.91
CA PRO A 122 25.01 -14.63 10.38
C PRO A 122 26.06 -14.44 9.27
N GLN A 123 25.71 -14.74 8.03
CA GLN A 123 26.58 -14.60 6.86
C GLN A 123 26.72 -13.14 6.38
N VAL A 124 25.90 -12.21 6.86
CA VAL A 124 25.93 -10.81 6.44
C VAL A 124 27.09 -10.07 7.10
N SER A 125 27.98 -9.51 6.27
CA SER A 125 29.14 -8.75 6.73
C SER A 125 28.79 -7.32 7.18
N HIS A 126 27.81 -6.69 6.52
CA HIS A 126 27.42 -5.31 6.78
C HIS A 126 25.91 -5.12 6.66
N VAL A 127 25.33 -4.37 7.59
CA VAL A 127 23.92 -4.00 7.59
C VAL A 127 23.86 -2.47 7.54
N HIS A 128 23.17 -1.93 6.55
CA HIS A 128 22.97 -0.50 6.40
C HIS A 128 21.48 -0.19 6.35
N ILE A 129 21.04 0.72 7.21
CA ILE A 129 19.64 1.12 7.30
C ILE A 129 19.45 2.38 6.45
N LEU A 130 18.75 2.23 5.33
CA LEU A 130 18.50 3.32 4.38
C LEU A 130 17.41 4.27 4.89
N SER A 131 16.34 3.71 5.45
CA SER A 131 15.21 4.46 5.98
C SER A 131 14.47 3.62 7.02
N HIS A 132 13.64 4.28 7.80
CA HIS A 132 12.63 3.63 8.64
C HIS A 132 11.30 4.34 8.43
N THR A 133 10.21 3.61 8.64
CA THR A 133 8.87 4.19 8.63
C THR A 133 8.09 3.56 9.76
N ARG A 134 7.33 4.39 10.45
CA ARG A 134 6.48 3.97 11.55
C ARG A 134 5.03 4.00 11.09
N ARG A 135 4.33 2.89 11.25
CA ARG A 135 2.87 2.87 11.12
C ARG A 135 2.25 3.30 12.45
N ASP A 136 1.50 4.39 12.41
CA ASP A 136 0.73 4.87 13.55
C ASP A 136 -0.74 5.02 13.13
N ALA A 137 -1.63 4.31 13.83
CA ALA A 137 -3.07 4.35 13.57
C ALA A 137 -3.77 5.56 14.20
N SER A 138 -3.10 6.27 15.13
CA SER A 138 -3.64 7.45 15.81
C SER A 138 -3.57 8.72 14.96
N ILE A 139 -2.80 8.70 13.86
CA ILE A 139 -2.70 9.80 12.91
C ILE A 139 -3.91 9.75 11.97
N SER A 140 -4.99 10.43 12.37
CA SER A 140 -6.13 10.72 11.52
C SER A 140 -5.68 11.47 10.26
N LYS A 141 -6.34 11.22 9.11
CA LYS A 141 -6.00 11.74 7.77
C LYS A 141 -5.82 13.26 7.66
N ASP A 142 -6.34 14.02 8.61
CA ASP A 142 -6.36 15.48 8.57
C ASP A 142 -5.17 16.15 9.29
N LEU A 143 -4.32 15.37 9.96
CA LEU A 143 -3.07 15.86 10.54
C LEU A 143 -1.97 15.74 9.49
N VAL A 144 -1.70 16.86 8.81
CA VAL A 144 -0.44 17.07 8.09
C VAL A 144 0.67 17.08 9.13
N VAL A 145 1.17 15.90 9.51
CA VAL A 145 2.36 15.80 10.34
C VAL A 145 3.54 16.17 9.45
N PRO A 146 4.35 17.18 9.80
CA PRO A 146 5.51 17.54 9.02
C PRO A 146 6.47 16.34 8.94
N ASN A 147 6.71 15.89 7.70
CA ASN A 147 7.91 15.19 7.24
C ASN A 147 8.30 13.79 7.77
N ARG A 148 7.60 13.13 8.71
CA ARG A 148 8.17 11.85 9.27
C ARG A 148 7.23 10.69 9.56
N LEU A 149 5.92 10.88 9.47
CA LEU A 149 4.97 9.80 9.70
C LEU A 149 4.25 9.51 8.38
N TYR A 150 4.94 8.79 7.49
CA TYR A 150 4.28 8.27 6.30
C TYR A 150 3.25 7.26 6.76
N GLN A 151 1.98 7.48 6.41
CA GLN A 151 1.05 6.36 6.26
C GLN A 151 1.76 5.28 5.44
N PRO A 152 1.52 3.97 5.71
CA PRO A 152 2.16 2.91 4.96
C PRO A 152 2.12 3.25 3.48
N VAL A 153 3.28 3.28 2.83
CA VAL A 153 3.42 3.75 1.45
C VAL A 153 2.43 2.93 0.61
N THR A 154 1.27 3.51 0.29
CA THR A 154 0.29 2.90 -0.61
C THR A 154 0.82 2.81 -2.03
N ASN A 155 1.96 3.45 -2.28
CA ASN A 155 2.67 3.52 -3.55
C ASN A 155 3.93 2.67 -3.50
N ALA A 156 3.80 1.34 -3.48
CA ALA A 156 4.87 0.53 -4.06
C ALA A 156 4.97 0.99 -5.52
N HIS A 157 6.02 1.73 -5.87
CA HIS A 157 6.11 2.39 -7.17
C HIS A 157 6.20 1.36 -8.30
N ALA A 158 5.04 1.11 -8.90
CA ALA A 158 4.83 0.78 -10.30
C ALA A 158 3.68 1.66 -10.80
N GLY A 159 3.94 2.97 -10.91
CA GLY A 159 3.09 3.96 -11.62
C GLY A 159 1.57 3.88 -11.41
N GLY A 160 1.07 3.55 -10.22
CA GLY A 160 -0.37 3.31 -9.99
C GLY A 160 -1.02 4.31 -9.04
N CYS A 161 -2.03 5.03 -9.52
CA CYS A 161 -3.01 5.71 -8.67
C CYS A 161 -4.00 4.66 -8.12
N LEU A 162 -3.76 4.14 -6.92
CA LEU A 162 -4.72 3.27 -6.24
C LEU A 162 -5.76 4.12 -5.49
N ASN A 163 -6.90 4.39 -6.13
CA ASN A 163 -8.08 4.92 -5.43
C ASN A 163 -8.81 3.78 -4.71
N PHE A 164 -8.52 3.57 -3.42
CA PHE A 164 -9.31 2.68 -2.58
C PHE A 164 -10.52 3.43 -1.98
N PRO A 165 -11.76 2.92 -2.09
CA PRO A 165 -12.89 3.46 -1.36
C PRO A 165 -12.70 3.24 0.16
N ALA A 166 -13.11 4.23 0.95
CA ALA A 166 -12.93 4.25 2.42
C ALA A 166 -13.59 3.06 3.15
N SER A 167 -14.50 2.32 2.50
CA SER A 167 -15.23 1.19 3.08
C SER A 167 -14.45 -0.12 3.17
N PHE A 168 -13.17 -0.15 2.76
CA PHE A 168 -12.36 -1.38 2.81
C PHE A 168 -11.80 -1.69 4.21
N TRP A 169 -11.88 -0.74 5.15
CA TRP A 169 -11.38 -0.90 6.53
C TRP A 169 -12.51 -0.69 7.54
N ASP A 170 -13.38 -1.67 7.69
CA ASP A 170 -14.31 -1.77 8.82
C ASP A 170 -13.70 -2.74 9.85
N PRO A 171 -13.19 -2.26 11.01
CA PRO A 171 -12.66 -3.11 12.04
C PRO A 171 -13.84 -3.72 12.83
N ARG A 172 -14.19 -4.96 12.48
CA ARG A 172 -14.91 -5.86 13.38
C ARG A 172 -13.94 -6.73 14.15
#